data_AF-A0A7C5FLV0-F1
#
_entry.id   AF-A0A7C5FLV0-F1
#
_cell.length_a   1.000
_cell.length_b   1.000
_cell.length_c   1.000
_cell.angle_alpha   90.00
_cell.angle_beta   90.00
_cell.angle_gamma   90.00
#
_symmetry.space_group_name_H-M   'P 1'
#
loop_
_entity.id
_entity.type
_entity.pdbx_description
1 polymer ?
#
loop_
_entity_poly.entity_id
_entity_poly.type
_entity_poly.pdbx_seq_one_letter_code
_entity_poly.pdbx_strand_id
1 'polypeptide(L)'
;MAKVSCTHCGLEFDESVMIKEQEGDETLYFCCKGCEGVYHLLNSKGLDSFYEKLGNNTLEPANTNINDDLERFDLEGFHKKYVKDTPEGFKEVNLIIEGIHCSACVWLNEKVLHQSDGVIEATINYS
;
A
#
# COMPACT_ATOMS: atom_id res chain seq x y z
N MET A 1 -15.42 -10.06 24.64
CA MET A 1 -15.54 -10.50 23.24
C MET A 1 -14.23 -11.19 22.87
N ALA A 2 -14.23 -12.13 21.92
CA ALA A 2 -12.98 -12.77 21.50
C ALA A 2 -12.12 -11.74 20.76
N LYS A 3 -10.85 -11.62 21.15
CA LYS A 3 -9.87 -10.81 20.44
C LYS A 3 -9.11 -11.67 19.45
N VAL A 4 -8.89 -11.13 18.26
CA VAL A 4 -8.16 -11.79 17.18
C VAL A 4 -7.15 -10.81 16.59
N SER A 5 -5.97 -11.32 16.25
CA SER A 5 -4.93 -10.52 15.60
C SER A 5 -5.22 -10.33 14.12
N CYS A 6 -4.94 -9.13 13.61
CA CYS A 6 -4.98 -8.84 12.18
C CYS A 6 -3.85 -9.56 11.46
N THR A 7 -4.17 -10.33 10.42
CA THR A 7 -3.23 -11.09 9.59
C THR A 7 -2.12 -10.22 8.99
N HIS A 8 -2.37 -8.94 8.73
CA HIS A 8 -1.36 -8.04 8.14
C HIS A 8 -0.57 -7.24 9.18
N CYS A 9 -1.26 -6.49 10.05
CA CYS A 9 -0.60 -5.54 10.96
C CYS A 9 -0.28 -6.11 12.34
N GLY A 10 -0.77 -7.31 12.68
CA GLY A 10 -0.49 -7.99 13.95
C GLY A 10 -1.22 -7.43 15.18
N LEU A 11 -1.90 -6.28 15.07
CA LEU A 11 -2.67 -5.69 16.17
C LEU A 11 -3.94 -6.50 16.49
N GLU A 12 -4.35 -6.50 17.76
CA GLU A 12 -5.56 -7.21 18.22
C GLU A 12 -6.80 -6.33 18.20
N PHE A 13 -7.91 -6.89 17.72
CA PHE A 13 -9.21 -6.24 17.66
C PHE A 13 -10.31 -7.20 18.11
N ASP A 14 -11.49 -6.65 18.41
CA ASP A 14 -12.67 -7.49 18.65
C ASP A 14 -13.08 -8.20 17.35
N GLU A 15 -13.26 -9.52 17.40
CA GLU A 15 -13.58 -10.34 16.23
C GLU A 15 -14.82 -9.84 15.46
N SER A 16 -15.76 -9.20 16.15
CA SER A 16 -17.00 -8.67 15.55
C SER A 16 -16.79 -7.50 14.61
N VAL A 17 -15.65 -6.80 14.68
CA VAL A 17 -15.33 -5.67 13.80
C VAL A 17 -14.34 -6.04 12.70
N MET A 18 -13.86 -7.29 12.69
CA MET A 18 -12.88 -7.77 11.72
C MET A 18 -13.56 -8.16 10.42
N ILE A 19 -12.90 -7.84 9.30
CA ILE A 19 -13.20 -8.42 8.00
C ILE A 19 -12.66 -9.85 8.02
N LYS A 20 -13.51 -10.83 7.72
CA LYS A 20 -13.16 -12.25 7.70
C LYS A 20 -13.09 -12.75 6.27
N GLU A 21 -12.03 -13.46 5.94
CA GLU A 21 -11.81 -14.06 4.63
C GLU A 21 -11.39 -15.52 4.82
N GLN A 22 -11.86 -16.41 3.95
CA GLN A 22 -11.42 -17.81 3.94
C GLN A 22 -10.38 -18.02 2.85
N GLU A 23 -9.21 -18.54 3.24
CA GLU A 23 -8.14 -18.94 2.35
C GLU A 23 -7.83 -20.43 2.58
N GLY A 24 -8.43 -21.29 1.76
CA GLY A 24 -8.38 -22.73 1.96
C GLY A 24 -9.08 -23.15 3.26
N ASP A 25 -8.34 -23.77 4.17
CA ASP A 25 -8.81 -24.18 5.49
C ASP A 25 -8.53 -23.13 6.59
N GLU A 26 -7.85 -22.04 6.25
CA GLU A 26 -7.49 -20.98 7.19
C GLU A 26 -8.42 -19.76 7.08
N THR A 27 -8.81 -19.21 8.23
CA THR A 27 -9.57 -17.96 8.29
C THR A 27 -8.62 -16.79 8.54
N LEU A 28 -8.54 -15.88 7.58
CA LEU A 28 -7.80 -14.63 7.70
C LEU A 28 -8.70 -13.56 8.33
N TYR A 29 -8.10 -12.70 9.14
CA TYR A 29 -8.78 -11.62 9.83
C TYR A 29 -8.08 -10.29 9.53
N PHE A 30 -8.82 -9.30 9.02
CA PHE A 30 -8.28 -7.97 8.73
C PHE A 30 -9.02 -6.88 9.49
N CYS A 31 -8.28 -5.96 10.09
CA CYS A 31 -8.86 -4.84 10.83
C CYS A 31 -9.45 -3.74 9.93
N CYS A 32 -9.02 -3.68 8.65
CA CYS A 32 -9.51 -2.73 7.67
C CYS A 32 -9.22 -3.21 6.24
N LYS A 33 -9.86 -2.59 5.25
CA LYS A 33 -9.66 -2.88 3.82
C LYS A 33 -8.24 -2.60 3.32
N GLY A 34 -7.53 -1.67 3.95
CA GLY A 34 -6.12 -1.43 3.65
C GLY A 34 -5.23 -2.60 4.05
N CYS A 35 -5.44 -3.20 5.23
CA CYS A 35 -4.70 -4.37 5.67
C CYS A 35 -4.98 -5.60 4.80
N GLU A 36 -6.24 -5.81 4.40
CA GLU A 36 -6.63 -6.85 3.42
C GLU A 36 -5.92 -6.62 2.07
N GLY A 37 -5.98 -5.41 1.52
CA GLY A 37 -5.37 -5.08 0.23
C GLY A 37 -3.86 -5.22 0.21
N VAL A 38 -3.16 -4.76 1.26
CA VAL A 38 -1.69 -4.90 1.32
C VAL A 38 -1.28 -6.36 1.48
N TYR A 39 -2.02 -7.15 2.26
CA TYR A 39 -1.76 -8.59 2.39
C TYR A 39 -1.83 -9.30 1.03
N HIS A 40 -2.92 -9.10 0.29
CA HIS A 40 -3.10 -9.68 -1.04
C HIS A 40 -2.08 -9.15 -2.06
N LEU A 41 -1.73 -7.87 -1.97
CA LEU A 41 -0.69 -7.29 -2.80
C LEU A 41 0.65 -8.00 -2.56
N LEU A 42 1.09 -8.14 -1.32
CA LEU A 42 2.34 -8.81 -0.99
C LEU A 42 2.34 -10.26 -1.47
N ASN A 43 1.26 -11.00 -1.24
CA ASN A 43 1.12 -12.39 -1.69
C ASN A 43 1.14 -12.50 -3.22
N SER A 44 0.39 -11.66 -3.93
CA SER A 44 0.37 -11.64 -5.40
C SER A 44 1.73 -11.33 -6.03
N LYS A 45 2.63 -10.68 -5.28
CA LYS A 45 3.99 -10.32 -5.71
C LYS A 45 5.05 -11.30 -5.20
N GLY A 46 4.67 -12.38 -4.49
CA GLY A 46 5.59 -13.35 -3.90
C GLY A 46 6.48 -12.74 -2.82
N LEU A 47 5.97 -11.76 -2.08
CA LEU A 47 6.67 -11.02 -1.04
C LEU A 47 6.33 -11.50 0.37
N ASP A 48 5.83 -12.73 0.50
CA ASP A 48 5.34 -13.33 1.75
C ASP A 48 6.41 -13.41 2.84
N SER A 49 7.69 -13.51 2.44
CA SER A 49 8.83 -13.43 3.36
C SER A 49 8.88 -12.13 4.19
N PHE A 50 8.10 -11.12 3.81
CA PHE A 50 7.83 -9.95 4.63
C PHE A 50 7.33 -10.33 6.03
N TYR A 51 6.39 -11.28 6.13
CA TYR A 51 5.79 -11.66 7.41
C TYR A 51 6.76 -12.43 8.31
N GLU A 52 7.64 -13.24 7.73
CA GLU A 52 8.74 -13.87 8.46
C GLU A 52 9.70 -12.83 9.06
N LYS A 53 9.99 -11.77 8.29
CA LYS A 53 10.86 -10.67 8.73
C LYS A 53 10.18 -9.75 9.75
N LEU A 54 8.86 -9.57 9.63
CA LEU A 54 8.07 -8.80 10.59
C LEU A 54 8.11 -9.46 11.98
N GLY A 55 8.02 -10.79 12.03
CA GLY A 55 8.09 -11.55 13.27
C GLY A 55 6.98 -11.15 14.25
N ASN A 56 7.36 -10.77 15.48
CA ASN A 56 6.41 -10.35 16.52
C ASN A 56 6.14 -8.83 16.53
N ASN A 57 6.62 -8.08 15.53
CA ASN A 57 6.35 -6.65 15.45
C ASN A 57 4.95 -6.38 14.89
N THR A 58 4.38 -5.25 15.26
CA THR A 58 3.12 -4.76 14.73
C THR A 58 3.34 -3.60 13.77
N LEU A 59 2.39 -3.40 12.86
CA LEU A 59 2.34 -2.27 11.95
C LEU A 59 1.22 -1.33 12.38
N GLU A 60 1.35 -0.04 12.02
CA GLU A 60 0.20 0.84 12.07
C GLU A 60 -0.80 0.41 10.97
N PRO A 61 -2.12 0.32 11.28
CA PRO A 61 -3.12 0.00 10.28
C PRO A 61 -3.06 1.00 9.13
N ALA A 62 -3.25 0.51 7.90
CA ALA A 62 -3.32 1.41 6.75
C ALA A 62 -4.44 2.44 6.99
N ASN A 63 -4.12 3.73 6.84
CA ASN A 63 -5.08 4.80 7.04
C ASN A 63 -6.15 4.72 5.95
N THR A 64 -7.38 4.38 6.33
CA THR A 64 -8.52 4.30 5.40
C THR A 64 -9.15 5.66 5.13
N ASN A 65 -8.67 6.75 5.73
CA ASN A 65 -9.05 8.11 5.35
C ASN A 65 -8.30 8.56 4.09
N ILE A 66 -8.27 7.69 3.08
CA ILE A 66 -7.95 8.12 1.72
C ILE A 66 -9.19 8.92 1.31
N ASN A 67 -9.08 10.26 1.25
CA ASN A 67 -10.11 11.05 0.60
C ASN A 67 -10.26 10.51 -0.82
N ASP A 68 -11.45 9.97 -1.13
CA ASP A 68 -11.83 9.32 -2.40
C ASP A 68 -11.79 10.24 -3.63
N ASP A 69 -11.34 11.49 -3.49
CA ASP A 69 -11.24 12.45 -4.58
C ASP A 69 -9.98 12.21 -5.43
N LEU A 70 -9.79 10.97 -5.88
CA LEU A 70 -8.73 10.63 -6.84
C LEU A 70 -8.97 11.34 -8.19
N GLU A 71 -10.24 11.64 -8.53
CA GLU A 71 -10.63 12.37 -9.74
C GLU A 71 -9.96 13.75 -9.84
N ARG A 72 -9.56 14.35 -8.70
CA ARG A 72 -8.81 15.63 -8.71
C ARG A 72 -7.48 15.55 -9.48
N PHE A 73 -6.86 14.37 -9.54
CA PHE A 73 -5.60 14.16 -10.25
C PHE A 73 -5.79 14.13 -11.77
N ASP A 74 -7.01 13.83 -12.24
CA ASP A 74 -7.38 13.80 -13.65
C ASP A 74 -7.81 15.18 -14.19
N LEU A 75 -7.96 16.18 -13.31
CA LEU A 75 -8.32 17.53 -13.71
C LEU A 75 -7.23 18.17 -14.58
N GLU A 76 -7.64 18.82 -15.68
CA GLU A 76 -6.71 19.58 -16.55
C GLU A 76 -5.86 20.59 -15.76
N GLY A 77 -6.44 21.21 -14.73
CA GLY A 77 -5.74 22.17 -13.88
C GLY A 77 -4.60 21.53 -13.08
N PHE A 78 -4.78 20.28 -12.63
CA PHE A 78 -3.71 19.52 -11.98
C PHE A 78 -2.62 19.19 -12.99
N HIS A 79 -2.99 18.64 -14.15
CA HIS A 79 -2.05 18.26 -15.19
C HIS A 79 -1.20 19.46 -15.65
N LYS A 80 -1.81 20.62 -15.92
CA LYS A 80 -1.09 21.84 -16.34
C LYS A 80 -0.12 22.37 -15.28
N LYS A 81 -0.38 22.11 -14.00
CA LYS A 81 0.39 22.67 -12.89
C LYS A 81 1.49 21.75 -12.38
N TYR A 82 1.27 20.43 -12.41
CA TYR A 82 2.12 19.46 -11.71
C TYR A 82 2.73 18.40 -12.62
N VAL A 83 2.19 18.19 -13.83
CA VAL A 83 2.69 17.20 -14.80
C VAL A 83 3.52 17.91 -15.86
N LYS A 84 4.70 17.35 -16.16
CA LYS A 84 5.59 17.83 -17.22
C LYS A 84 5.61 16.80 -18.34
N ASP A 85 5.43 17.24 -19.57
CA ASP A 85 5.69 16.41 -20.75
C ASP A 85 7.20 16.45 -21.05
N THR A 86 7.82 15.29 -21.21
CA THR A 86 9.24 15.17 -21.55
C THR A 86 9.44 15.23 -23.07
N PRO A 87 10.63 15.62 -23.57
CA PRO A 87 10.94 15.64 -25.00
C PRO A 87 10.73 14.29 -25.71
N GLU A 88 10.87 13.19 -24.98
CA GLU A 88 10.70 11.81 -25.45
C GLU A 88 9.23 11.37 -25.53
N GLY A 89 8.29 12.23 -25.10
CA GLY A 89 6.85 11.98 -25.14
C GLY A 89 6.29 11.31 -23.88
N PHE A 90 7.04 11.28 -22.78
CA PHE A 90 6.57 10.77 -21.49
C PHE A 90 5.97 11.88 -20.63
N LYS A 91 5.36 11.48 -19.51
CA LYS A 91 4.85 12.38 -18.48
C LYS A 91 5.60 12.15 -17.19
N GLU A 92 6.05 13.23 -16.56
CA GLU A 92 6.74 13.22 -15.28
C GLU A 92 5.93 14.02 -14.24
N VAL A 93 5.83 13.49 -13.02
CA VAL A 93 5.19 14.16 -11.88
C VAL A 93 6.00 13.90 -10.61
N ASN A 94 6.08 14.89 -9.72
CA ASN A 94 6.69 14.75 -8.40
C ASN A 94 5.59 14.83 -7.35
N LEU A 95 5.48 13.78 -6.52
CA LEU A 95 4.46 13.65 -5.48
C LEU A 95 5.12 13.52 -4.10
N ILE A 96 4.45 14.02 -3.07
CA ILE A 96 4.85 13.81 -1.67
C ILE A 96 4.16 12.54 -1.18
N ILE A 97 4.94 11.62 -0.62
CA ILE A 97 4.46 10.39 -0.01
C ILE A 97 4.75 10.45 1.48
N GLU A 98 3.71 10.34 2.30
CA GLU A 98 3.83 10.26 3.75
C GLU A 98 4.06 8.81 4.20
N GLY A 99 4.60 8.62 5.40
CA GLY A 99 4.73 7.29 6.01
C GLY A 99 5.93 6.46 5.54
N ILE A 100 6.82 7.00 4.69
CA ILE A 100 8.11 6.37 4.40
C ILE A 100 9.06 6.55 5.60
N HIS A 101 9.41 5.46 6.26
CA HIS A 101 10.23 5.48 7.49
C HIS A 101 11.45 4.57 7.45
N CYS A 102 11.63 3.77 6.38
CA CYS A 102 12.83 2.96 6.20
C CYS A 102 13.11 2.69 4.71
N SER A 103 14.32 2.22 4.41
CA SER A 103 14.74 1.83 3.06
C SER A 103 13.91 0.67 2.48
N ALA A 104 13.32 -0.19 3.33
CA ALA A 104 12.42 -1.24 2.86
C ALA A 104 11.11 -0.67 2.30
N CYS A 105 10.59 0.43 2.88
CA CYS A 105 9.42 1.13 2.34
C CYS A 105 9.72 1.67 0.93
N VAL A 106 10.89 2.27 0.73
CA VAL A 106 11.33 2.78 -0.59
C VAL A 106 11.39 1.65 -1.60
N TRP A 107 12.13 0.58 -1.28
CA TRP A 107 12.30 -0.56 -2.18
C TRP A 107 10.96 -1.18 -2.59
N LEU A 108 10.05 -1.38 -1.63
CA LEU A 108 8.75 -1.98 -1.90
C LEU A 108 7.90 -1.10 -2.81
N ASN A 109 7.80 0.20 -2.53
CA ASN A 109 7.00 1.12 -3.32
C ASN A 109 7.56 1.28 -4.73
N GLU A 110 8.87 1.44 -4.89
CA GLU A 110 9.50 1.46 -6.22
C GLU A 110 9.24 0.16 -6.96
N LYS A 111 9.40 -1.01 -6.32
CA LYS A 111 9.18 -2.30 -6.97
C LYS A 111 7.74 -2.47 -7.46
N VAL A 112 6.76 -2.07 -6.66
CA VAL A 112 5.34 -2.13 -7.03
C VAL A 112 5.04 -1.15 -8.17
N LEU A 113 5.50 0.10 -8.09
CA LEU A 113 5.27 1.12 -9.12
C LEU A 113 5.88 0.74 -10.47
N HIS A 114 7.10 0.19 -10.49
CA HIS A 114 7.73 -0.31 -11.72
C HIS A 114 7.01 -1.50 -12.37
N GLN A 115 6.11 -2.18 -11.64
CA GLN A 115 5.29 -3.26 -12.18
C GLN A 115 3.90 -2.79 -12.62
N SER A 116 3.58 -1.50 -12.45
CA SER A 116 2.31 -0.92 -12.87
C SER A 116 2.36 -0.54 -14.35
N ASP A 117 1.32 -0.90 -15.10
CA ASP A 117 1.21 -0.59 -16.52
C ASP A 117 1.31 0.93 -16.76
N GLY A 118 2.18 1.32 -17.69
CA GLY A 118 2.41 2.72 -18.06
C GLY A 118 3.45 3.47 -17.20
N VAL A 119 3.96 2.87 -16.12
CA VAL A 119 5.08 3.44 -15.35
C VAL A 119 6.40 3.01 -15.99
N ILE A 120 7.19 3.99 -16.44
CA ILE A 120 8.52 3.75 -17.02
C ILE A 120 9.59 3.69 -15.93
N GLU A 121 9.52 4.59 -14.96
CA GLU A 121 10.46 4.73 -13.85
C GLU A 121 9.74 5.32 -12.64
N ALA A 122 10.12 4.88 -11.44
CA ALA A 122 9.65 5.47 -10.19
C ALA A 122 10.78 5.47 -9.15
N THR A 123 11.17 6.65 -8.68
CA THR A 123 12.20 6.80 -7.65
C THR A 123 11.63 7.53 -6.43
N ILE A 124 11.97 7.07 -5.24
CA ILE A 124 11.57 7.73 -3.98
C ILE A 124 12.80 8.26 -3.27
N ASN A 125 12.79 9.56 -3.01
CA ASN A 125 13.76 10.21 -2.14
C ASN A 125 13.15 10.36 -0.73
N TYR A 126 13.78 9.73 0.28
CA TYR A 126 13.30 9.74 1.67
C TYR A 126 14.28 10.38 2.67
N SER A 127 15.37 11.00 2.20
CA SER A 127 16.40 11.65 3.02
C SER A 127 16.18 13.15 3.19
#